data_AF-A0A7R9UVL3-F1
#
_entry.id   AF-A0A7R9UVL3-F1
#
_cell.length_a   1.000
_cell.length_b   1.000
_cell.length_c   1.000
_cell.angle_alpha   90.00
_cell.angle_beta   90.00
_cell.angle_gamma   90.00
#
_symmetry.space_group_name_H-M   'P 1'
#
loop_
_entity.id
_entity.type
_entity.pdbx_description
1 polymer ?
#
loop_
_entity_poly.entity_id
_entity_poly.type
_entity_poly.pdbx_seq_one_letter_code
_entity_poly.pdbx_strand_id
1 'polypeptide(L)'
;GWLCRPLVDVAAIEARQEAIDCLIDAERELRPCRASLRRLPDLERLLARIHALSIARADDGATFYANVAAARVRELVATLRGLRDLDAAVREHLAPLLDAGELRGPLLAHCCSPDV
;
A
#
# COMPACT_ATOMS: atom_id res chain seq x y z
N GLY A 1 7.48 12.60 7.25
CA GLY A 1 8.20 11.47 6.62
C GLY A 1 9.57 11.26 7.25
N TRP A 2 10.26 10.17 6.91
CA TRP A 2 11.53 9.74 7.54
C TRP A 2 12.66 10.79 7.48
N LEU A 3 12.72 11.60 6.42
CA LEU A 3 13.76 12.64 6.27
C LEU A 3 13.63 13.78 7.29
N CYS A 4 12.41 14.14 7.70
CA CYS A 4 12.17 15.24 8.64
C CYS A 4 12.26 14.81 10.11
N ARG A 5 12.36 13.50 10.36
CA ARG A 5 12.41 12.87 11.68
C ARG A 5 13.31 11.64 11.60
N PRO A 6 14.64 11.83 11.54
CA PRO A 6 15.57 10.72 11.51
C PRO A 6 15.45 9.89 12.79
N LEU A 7 15.75 8.60 12.68
CA LEU A 7 15.87 7.75 13.85
C LEU A 7 17.11 8.15 14.65
N VAL A 8 17.02 7.98 15.96
CA VAL A 8 18.14 8.14 16.91
C VAL A 8 18.52 6.82 17.59
N ASP A 9 17.65 5.82 17.48
CA ASP A 9 17.89 4.48 18.00
C ASP A 9 18.75 3.68 17.02
N VAL A 10 19.90 3.20 17.50
CA VAL A 10 20.88 2.45 16.70
C VAL A 10 20.27 1.16 16.18
N ALA A 11 19.54 0.42 17.00
CA ALA A 11 18.95 -0.86 16.59
C ALA A 11 17.93 -0.66 15.46
N ALA A 12 17.09 0.37 15.55
CA ALA A 12 16.14 0.70 14.48
C ALA A 12 16.83 1.20 13.20
N ILE A 13 18.00 1.84 13.30
CA ILE A 13 18.81 2.24 12.13
C ILE A 13 19.39 1.00 11.45
N GLU A 14 20.02 0.12 12.22
CA GLU A 14 20.62 -1.14 11.71
C GLU A 14 19.57 -2.01 11.03
N ALA A 15 18.38 -2.14 11.64
CA ALA A 15 17.27 -2.89 11.06
C ALA A 15 16.81 -2.32 9.69
N ARG A 16 16.87 -0.98 9.50
CA ARG A 16 16.60 -0.35 8.20
C ARG A 16 17.72 -0.58 7.18
N GLN A 17 18.97 -0.59 7.62
CA GLN A 17 20.12 -0.86 6.75
C GLN A 17 20.07 -2.31 6.26
N GLU A 18 19.83 -3.26 7.16
CA GLU A 18 19.65 -4.68 6.81
C GLU A 18 18.49 -4.87 5.81
N ALA A 19 17.35 -4.20 6.03
CA ALA A 19 16.24 -4.24 5.09
C ALA A 19 16.61 -3.68 3.70
N ILE A 20 17.46 -2.64 3.64
CA ILE A 20 17.94 -2.10 2.36
C ILE A 20 18.86 -3.09 1.67
N ASP A 21 19.79 -3.71 2.40
CA ASP A 21 20.74 -4.69 1.84
C ASP A 21 19.98 -5.89 1.23
N CYS A 22 18.97 -6.42 1.93
CA CYS A 22 18.10 -7.46 1.38
C CYS A 22 17.39 -7.05 0.08
N LEU A 23 16.92 -5.79 0.00
CA LEU A 23 16.23 -5.28 -1.19
C LEU A 23 17.19 -5.06 -2.37
N ILE A 24 18.45 -4.71 -2.09
CA ILE A 24 19.50 -4.58 -3.10
C ILE A 24 19.86 -5.96 -3.66
N ASP A 25 20.04 -6.95 -2.79
CA ASP A 25 20.39 -8.31 -3.20
C ASP A 25 19.28 -8.96 -4.06
N ALA A 26 18.02 -8.62 -3.80
CA ALA A 26 16.85 -9.09 -4.55
C ALA A 26 16.39 -8.11 -5.66
N GLU A 27 17.21 -7.14 -6.09
CA GLU A 27 16.77 -6.07 -7.01
C GLU A 27 16.18 -6.63 -8.30
N ARG A 28 16.80 -7.67 -8.88
CA ARG A 28 16.40 -8.24 -10.16
C ARG A 28 15.00 -8.86 -10.07
N GLU A 29 14.74 -9.56 -8.98
CA GLU A 29 13.50 -10.26 -8.66
C GLU A 29 12.39 -9.28 -8.27
N LEU A 30 12.74 -8.14 -7.66
CA LEU A 30 11.80 -7.09 -7.26
C LEU A 30 11.42 -6.11 -8.39
N ARG A 31 12.12 -6.12 -9.53
CA ARG A 31 11.80 -5.24 -10.68
C ARG A 31 10.34 -5.32 -11.14
N PRO A 32 9.73 -6.51 -11.30
CA PRO A 32 8.31 -6.63 -11.62
C PRO A 32 7.41 -6.03 -10.55
N CYS A 33 7.69 -6.29 -9.26
CA CYS A 33 6.97 -5.70 -8.13
C CYS A 33 6.99 -4.17 -8.20
N ARG A 34 8.18 -3.59 -8.40
CA ARG A 34 8.35 -2.14 -8.57
C ARG A 34 7.56 -1.58 -9.77
N ALA A 35 7.49 -2.32 -10.88
CA ALA A 35 6.71 -1.93 -12.03
C ALA A 35 5.19 -1.95 -11.75
N SER A 36 4.71 -2.94 -11.00
CA SER A 36 3.32 -3.04 -10.56
C SER A 36 2.95 -1.93 -9.58
N LEU A 37 3.79 -1.68 -8.57
CA LEU A 37 3.58 -0.59 -7.59
C LEU A 37 3.51 0.79 -8.26
N ARG A 38 4.28 1.03 -9.32
CA ARG A 38 4.22 2.30 -10.08
C ARG A 38 2.89 2.57 -10.77
N ARG A 39 2.09 1.54 -11.02
CA ARG A 39 0.78 1.66 -11.69
C ARG A 39 -0.35 1.84 -10.69
N LEU A 40 -0.10 1.63 -9.40
CA LEU A 40 -1.12 1.77 -8.37
C LEU A 40 -1.55 3.23 -8.24
N PRO A 41 -2.85 3.49 -8.07
CA PRO A 41 -3.32 4.82 -7.72
C PRO A 41 -2.92 5.15 -6.28
N ASP A 42 -3.09 6.42 -5.90
CA ASP A 42 -2.99 6.87 -4.52
C ASP A 42 -4.14 6.28 -3.68
N LEU A 43 -3.92 5.08 -3.16
CA LEU A 43 -4.91 4.28 -2.42
C LEU A 43 -5.29 4.94 -1.10
N GLU A 44 -4.34 5.57 -0.41
CA GLU A 44 -4.59 6.27 0.87
C GLU A 44 -5.63 7.37 0.66
N ARG A 45 -5.44 8.20 -0.37
CA ARG A 45 -6.39 9.27 -0.68
C ARG A 45 -7.73 8.76 -1.18
N LEU A 46 -7.74 7.68 -1.96
CA LEU A 46 -8.98 7.04 -2.40
C LEU A 46 -9.79 6.49 -1.23
N LEU A 47 -9.14 5.82 -0.28
CA LEU A 47 -9.77 5.33 0.95
C LEU A 47 -10.31 6.47 1.81
N ALA A 48 -9.53 7.54 2.00
CA ALA A 48 -9.97 8.72 2.74
C ALA A 48 -11.22 9.37 2.12
N ARG A 49 -11.28 9.45 0.79
CA ARG A 49 -12.45 9.99 0.08
C ARG A 49 -13.68 9.10 0.22
N ILE A 50 -13.52 7.78 0.08
CA ILE A 50 -14.62 6.82 0.31
C ILE A 50 -15.14 6.95 1.74
N HIS A 51 -14.25 7.04 2.72
CA HIS A 51 -14.61 7.22 4.12
C HIS A 51 -15.38 8.53 4.35
N ALA A 52 -14.93 9.64 3.77
CA ALA A 52 -15.65 10.91 3.85
C ALA A 52 -17.06 10.80 3.21
N LEU A 53 -17.18 10.10 2.09
CA LEU A 53 -18.46 9.88 1.39
C LEU A 53 -19.42 8.96 2.16
N SER A 54 -18.92 8.04 2.99
CA SER A 54 -19.75 7.16 3.81
C SER A 54 -20.26 7.85 5.08
N ILE A 55 -19.50 8.81 5.61
CA ILE A 55 -19.90 9.62 6.78
C ILE A 55 -20.81 10.78 6.39
N ALA A 56 -20.68 11.32 5.18
CA ALA A 56 -21.51 12.40 4.67
C ALA A 56 -23.00 12.01 4.76
N ARG A 57 -23.69 12.58 5.77
CA ARG A 57 -25.10 12.30 6.05
C ARG A 57 -25.97 12.70 4.86
N ALA A 58 -27.03 11.93 4.64
CA ALA A 58 -28.09 12.25 3.68
C ALA A 58 -28.93 13.49 4.06
N ASP A 59 -28.61 14.17 5.17
CA ASP A 59 -29.35 15.27 5.78
C ASP A 59 -28.94 16.67 5.29
N ASP A 60 -27.97 16.79 4.38
CA ASP A 60 -27.79 18.05 3.67
C ASP A 60 -28.98 18.18 2.72
N GLY A 61 -29.96 19.03 3.03
CA GLY A 61 -31.13 19.33 2.20
C GLY A 61 -30.82 19.90 0.79
N ALA A 62 -29.59 19.73 0.31
CA ALA A 62 -29.13 19.98 -1.04
C ALA A 62 -29.68 18.93 -2.01
N THR A 63 -30.48 19.40 -2.97
CA THR A 63 -30.90 18.59 -4.11
C THR A 63 -29.80 18.63 -5.17
N PHE A 64 -29.17 17.48 -5.45
CA PHE A 64 -28.17 17.37 -6.50
C PHE A 64 -28.82 17.02 -7.85
N TYR A 65 -28.57 17.83 -8.88
CA TYR A 65 -29.02 17.55 -10.25
C TYR A 65 -28.11 16.58 -11.01
N ALA A 66 -26.91 16.30 -10.50
CA ALA A 66 -25.97 15.33 -11.06
C ALA A 66 -26.08 13.98 -10.35
N ASN A 67 -25.79 12.89 -11.07
CA ASN A 67 -25.79 11.53 -10.51
C ASN A 67 -24.54 11.29 -9.64
N VAL A 68 -24.59 11.82 -8.41
CA VAL A 68 -23.53 11.67 -7.40
C VAL A 68 -23.35 10.19 -7.01
N ALA A 69 -24.43 9.41 -6.99
CA ALA A 69 -24.39 7.99 -6.66
C ALA A 69 -23.49 7.19 -7.63
N ALA A 70 -23.63 7.42 -8.94
CA ALA A 70 -22.78 6.76 -9.93
C ALA A 70 -21.31 7.15 -9.80
N ALA A 71 -21.00 8.40 -9.42
CA ALA A 71 -19.63 8.82 -9.16
C ALA A 71 -19.03 8.11 -7.94
N ARG A 72 -19.80 7.98 -6.84
CA ARG A 72 -19.40 7.23 -5.63
C ARG A 72 -19.11 5.76 -5.94
N VAL A 73 -19.98 5.11 -6.71
CA VAL A 73 -19.78 3.70 -7.11
C VAL A 73 -18.52 3.54 -7.96
N ARG A 74 -18.28 4.44 -8.94
CA ARG A 74 -17.05 4.39 -9.75
C ARG A 74 -15.79 4.54 -8.90
N GLU A 75 -15.82 5.41 -7.91
CA GLU A 75 -14.70 5.63 -6.99
C GLU A 75 -14.44 4.42 -6.09
N LEU A 76 -15.50 3.81 -5.56
CA LEU A 76 -15.40 2.55 -4.83
C LEU A 76 -14.79 1.44 -5.70
N VAL A 77 -15.30 1.28 -6.93
CA VAL A 77 -14.78 0.29 -7.88
C VAL A 77 -13.32 0.55 -8.23
N ALA A 78 -12.91 1.80 -8.43
CA ALA A 78 -11.51 2.15 -8.69
C ALA A 78 -10.60 1.78 -7.50
N THR A 79 -11.08 2.00 -6.28
CA THR A 79 -10.32 1.67 -5.06
C THR A 79 -10.19 0.17 -4.87
N LEU A 80 -11.29 -0.58 -5.04
CA LEU A 80 -11.26 -2.05 -4.97
C LEU A 80 -10.34 -2.66 -6.02
N ARG A 81 -10.33 -2.10 -7.25
CA ARG A 81 -9.38 -2.53 -8.29
C ARG A 81 -7.94 -2.26 -7.87
N GLY A 82 -7.64 -1.06 -7.37
CA GLY A 82 -6.29 -0.75 -6.91
C GLY A 82 -5.83 -1.62 -5.73
N LEU A 83 -6.72 -1.94 -4.78
CA LEU A 83 -6.42 -2.86 -3.68
C LEU A 83 -6.15 -4.28 -4.19
N ARG A 84 -6.95 -4.77 -5.14
CA ARG A 84 -6.73 -6.06 -5.78
C ARG A 84 -5.41 -6.09 -6.56
N ASP A 85 -5.10 -5.02 -7.29
CA ASP A 85 -3.86 -4.93 -8.06
C ASP A 85 -2.63 -4.88 -7.12
N LEU A 86 -2.77 -4.27 -5.94
CA LEU A 86 -1.77 -4.33 -4.87
C LEU A 86 -1.62 -5.75 -4.30
N ASP A 87 -2.72 -6.42 -3.97
CA ASP A 87 -2.71 -7.82 -3.48
C ASP A 87 -2.07 -8.77 -4.50
N ALA A 88 -2.40 -8.63 -5.78
CA ALA A 88 -1.78 -9.39 -6.86
C ALA A 88 -0.26 -9.11 -6.95
N ALA A 89 0.16 -7.85 -6.91
CA ALA A 89 1.59 -7.50 -6.95
C ALA A 89 2.37 -8.11 -5.77
N VAL A 90 1.77 -8.14 -4.58
CA VAL A 90 2.38 -8.77 -3.39
C VAL A 90 2.44 -10.28 -3.56
N ARG A 91 1.34 -10.94 -3.93
CA ARG A 91 1.28 -12.41 -4.06
C ARG A 91 2.15 -12.95 -5.20
N GLU A 92 2.21 -12.25 -6.33
CA GLU A 92 2.93 -12.72 -7.51
C GLU A 92 4.43 -12.45 -7.44
N HIS A 93 4.85 -11.38 -6.77
CA HIS A 93 6.25 -10.94 -6.82
C HIS A 93 6.95 -10.91 -5.45
N LEU A 94 6.24 -10.58 -4.37
CA LEU A 94 6.86 -10.43 -3.05
C LEU A 94 6.78 -11.72 -2.23
N ALA A 95 5.64 -12.41 -2.23
CA ALA A 95 5.44 -13.65 -1.49
C ALA A 95 6.45 -14.76 -1.85
N PRO A 96 6.78 -15.01 -3.14
CA PRO A 96 7.76 -16.03 -3.51
C PRO A 96 9.17 -15.77 -2.96
N LEU A 97 9.56 -14.50 -2.86
CA LEU A 97 10.88 -14.08 -2.36
C LEU A 97 10.97 -14.23 -0.83
N LEU A 98 9.84 -14.08 -0.15
CA LEU A 98 9.73 -14.33 1.29
C LEU A 98 9.74 -15.83 1.58
N ASP A 99 8.99 -16.63 0.82
CA ASP A 99 8.94 -18.08 0.96
C ASP A 99 10.29 -18.74 0.64
N ALA A 100 11.02 -18.23 -0.36
CA ALA A 100 12.38 -18.64 -0.66
C ALA A 100 13.39 -18.21 0.43
N GLY A 101 12.99 -17.31 1.32
CA GLY A 101 13.84 -16.75 2.37
C GLY A 101 14.95 -15.86 1.81
N GLU A 102 14.72 -15.21 0.67
CA GLU A 102 15.64 -14.23 0.07
C GLU A 102 15.52 -12.86 0.76
N LEU A 103 14.35 -12.54 1.31
CA LEU A 103 14.08 -11.31 2.06
C LEU A 103 14.09 -11.57 3.57
N ARG A 104 15.26 -11.94 4.12
CA ARG A 104 15.45 -12.15 5.56
C ARG A 104 15.97 -10.88 6.23
N GLY A 105 15.04 -10.07 6.72
CA GLY A 105 15.36 -8.95 7.61
C GLY A 105 14.24 -8.76 8.63
N PRO A 106 14.54 -8.30 9.86
CA PRO A 106 13.55 -8.15 10.92
C PRO A 106 12.41 -7.22 10.50
N LEU A 107 12.68 -6.16 9.72
CA LEU A 107 11.63 -5.27 9.22
C LEU A 107 10.80 -5.88 8.09
N LEU A 108 11.43 -6.64 7.18
CA LEU A 108 10.74 -7.22 6.02
C LEU A 108 9.87 -8.42 6.42
N ALA A 109 10.25 -9.16 7.47
CA ALA A 109 9.45 -10.24 8.02
C ALA A 109 8.07 -9.75 8.52
N HIS A 110 8.01 -8.56 9.12
CA HIS A 110 6.76 -7.95 9.59
C HIS A 110 5.87 -7.43 8.46
N CYS A 111 6.39 -7.27 7.24
CA CYS A 111 5.59 -6.80 6.11
C CYS A 111 4.58 -7.84 5.60
N CYS A 112 4.70 -9.12 6.01
CA CYS A 112 3.85 -10.20 5.53
C CYS A 112 3.30 -11.14 6.62
N SER A 113 3.59 -10.90 7.90
CA SER A 113 2.84 -11.53 8.99
C SER A 113 1.44 -10.94 9.06
N PRO A 114 0.36 -11.74 8.96
CA PRO A 114 -0.99 -11.28 9.19
C PRO A 114 -1.21 -11.17 10.70
N ASP A 115 -0.65 -10.15 11.34
CA ASP A 115 -0.86 -9.94 12.78
C ASP A 115 -1.33 -8.51 13.10
N VAL A 116 -2.59 -8.50 13.59
CA VAL A 116 -3.48 -7.46 14.15
C VAL A 116 -4.27 -6.60 13.16
#